data_AF-A0A1E4K9N3-F1
#
_entry.id   AF-A0A1E4K9N3-F1
#
_cell.length_a   1.000
_cell.length_b   1.000
_cell.length_c   1.000
_cell.angle_alpha   90.00
_cell.angle_beta   90.00
_cell.angle_gamma   90.00
#
_symmetry.space_group_name_H-M   'P 1'
#
loop_
_entity.id
_entity.type
_entity.pdbx_description
1 polymer ?
#
loop_
_entity_poly.entity_id
_entity_poly.type
_entity_poly.pdbx_seq_one_letter_code
_entity_poly.pdbx_strand_id
1 'polypeptide(L)'
;MRQDHRRNQDTHNPPPPDPDTHIASFIIQHRDSAIDMLSTVIAQHADLELALPGTTRSIVICESADRHAVMQRVDELQALPGVLNVLLVYHHAEPAQALAEPLSESSVTCANGDPP
;
A
#
# COMPACT_ATOMS: atom_id res chain seq x y z
N MET A 1 54.17 -26.11 -1.42
CA MET A 1 54.04 -24.82 -2.14
C MET A 1 52.92 -24.97 -3.17
N ARG A 2 51.92 -24.06 -3.12
CA ARG A 2 50.85 -23.78 -4.11
C ARG A 2 49.75 -24.87 -4.21
N GLN A 3 48.58 -24.80 -3.57
CA GLN A 3 47.62 -23.71 -3.34
C GLN A 3 47.11 -23.02 -4.61
N ASP A 4 45.77 -22.94 -4.67
CA ASP A 4 44.91 -22.08 -5.48
C ASP A 4 44.68 -22.43 -6.96
N HIS A 5 43.62 -23.20 -7.23
CA HIS A 5 42.72 -22.97 -8.39
C HIS A 5 41.24 -23.31 -8.04
N ARG A 6 40.88 -23.43 -6.75
CA ARG A 6 39.51 -23.80 -6.30
C ARG A 6 38.65 -22.60 -5.87
N ARG A 7 38.86 -21.42 -6.45
CA ARG A 7 38.22 -20.19 -5.96
C ARG A 7 37.96 -19.23 -7.10
N ASN A 8 36.85 -19.43 -7.81
CA ASN A 8 36.11 -18.38 -8.53
C ASN A 8 34.80 -18.93 -9.11
N GLN A 9 34.10 -19.75 -8.33
CA GLN A 9 32.64 -19.82 -8.46
C GLN A 9 32.09 -19.00 -7.30
N ASP A 10 32.33 -17.69 -7.37
CA ASP A 10 31.52 -16.73 -6.64
C ASP A 10 30.12 -16.89 -7.21
N THR A 11 29.30 -17.60 -6.44
CA THR A 11 27.86 -17.66 -6.56
C THR A 11 27.35 -16.23 -6.62
N HIS A 12 27.21 -15.66 -7.82
CA HIS A 12 26.35 -14.52 -8.05
C HIS A 12 24.91 -15.02 -7.94
N ASN A 13 24.53 -15.41 -6.72
CA ASN A 13 23.13 -15.41 -6.37
C ASN A 13 22.75 -13.93 -6.31
N PRO A 14 21.90 -13.41 -7.20
CA PRO A 14 21.37 -12.08 -7.02
C PRO A 14 20.75 -12.01 -5.62
N PRO A 15 20.86 -10.87 -4.91
CA PRO A 15 20.11 -10.70 -3.67
C PRO A 15 18.64 -11.06 -3.92
N PRO A 16 17.95 -11.72 -2.98
CA PRO A 16 16.53 -11.98 -3.14
C PRO A 16 15.84 -10.65 -3.48
N PRO A 17 14.91 -10.62 -4.44
CA PRO A 17 14.18 -9.40 -4.76
C PRO A 17 13.55 -8.86 -3.48
N ASP A 18 13.63 -7.55 -3.29
CA ASP A 18 12.94 -6.90 -2.18
C ASP A 18 11.46 -7.26 -2.21
N PRO A 19 10.82 -7.42 -1.05
CA PRO A 19 9.41 -7.77 -1.00
C PRO A 19 8.61 -6.69 -1.75
N ASP A 20 7.72 -7.13 -2.63
CA ASP A 20 6.79 -6.22 -3.32
C ASP A 20 5.88 -5.56 -2.28
N THR A 21 5.75 -4.24 -2.35
CA THR A 21 4.72 -3.52 -1.60
C THR A 21 3.47 -3.46 -2.46
N HIS A 22 2.40 -4.07 -1.96
CA HIS A 22 1.08 -4.07 -2.56
C HIS A 22 0.23 -2.93 -1.96
N ILE A 23 -0.15 -1.97 -2.79
CA ILE A 23 -1.07 -0.89 -2.40
C ILE A 23 -2.40 -1.13 -3.09
N ALA A 24 -3.44 -1.31 -2.30
CA ALA A 24 -4.80 -1.60 -2.76
C ALA A 24 -5.78 -0.53 -2.31
N SER A 25 -6.74 -0.19 -3.18
CA SER A 25 -7.86 0.69 -2.81
C SER A 25 -9.16 -0.09 -2.80
N PHE A 26 -9.88 0.00 -1.69
CA PHE A 26 -11.19 -0.58 -1.50
C PHE A 26 -12.27 0.49 -1.50
N ILE A 27 -13.38 0.22 -2.19
CA ILE A 27 -14.64 0.91 -1.96
C ILE A 27 -15.51 0.01 -1.11
N ILE A 28 -15.79 0.43 0.11
CA ILE A 28 -16.66 -0.28 1.04
C ILE A 28 -18.03 0.33 0.97
N GLN A 29 -19.00 -0.43 0.47
CA GLN A 29 -20.42 -0.08 0.59
C GLN A 29 -20.93 -0.56 1.94
N HIS A 30 -21.54 0.31 2.71
CA HIS A 30 -22.05 0.01 4.05
C HIS A 30 -23.35 0.76 4.34
N ARG A 31 -24.02 0.36 5.43
CA ARG A 31 -25.13 1.11 6.01
C ARG A 31 -24.61 2.41 6.63
N ASP A 32 -25.47 3.41 6.70
CA ASP A 32 -25.18 4.70 7.37
C ASP A 32 -24.76 4.52 8.83
N SER A 33 -25.37 3.57 9.53
CA SER A 33 -25.05 3.23 10.92
C SER A 33 -23.68 2.56 11.13
N ALA A 34 -22.99 2.16 10.06
CA ALA A 34 -21.78 1.33 10.14
C ALA A 34 -20.47 2.15 10.11
N ILE A 35 -20.51 3.44 9.77
CA ILE A 35 -19.31 4.26 9.54
C ILE A 35 -18.42 4.39 10.79
N ASP A 36 -19.01 4.54 11.97
CA ASP A 36 -18.26 4.69 13.23
C ASP A 36 -17.52 3.40 13.59
N MET A 37 -18.18 2.26 13.43
CA MET A 37 -17.58 0.94 13.61
C MET A 37 -16.47 0.72 12.57
N LEU A 38 -16.73 1.02 11.29
CA LEU A 38 -15.76 0.86 10.21
C LEU A 38 -14.49 1.67 10.50
N SER A 39 -14.65 2.94 10.89
CA SER A 39 -13.53 3.83 11.23
C SER A 39 -12.74 3.31 12.43
N THR A 40 -13.43 2.77 13.44
CA THR A 40 -12.81 2.18 14.63
C THR A 40 -12.01 0.93 14.30
N VAL A 41 -12.55 0.05 13.47
CA VAL A 41 -11.84 -1.17 13.03
C VAL A 41 -10.63 -0.79 12.19
N ILE A 42 -10.80 0.07 11.18
CA ILE A 42 -9.71 0.51 10.31
C ILE A 42 -8.55 1.10 11.13
N ALA A 43 -8.84 1.95 12.11
CA ALA A 43 -7.83 2.56 12.97
C ALA A 43 -7.03 1.56 13.84
N GLN A 44 -7.49 0.31 13.99
CA GLN A 44 -6.77 -0.74 14.71
C GLN A 44 -5.77 -1.49 13.82
N HIS A 45 -5.85 -1.29 12.50
CA HIS A 45 -5.00 -1.94 11.51
C HIS A 45 -3.97 -0.94 10.98
N ALA A 46 -2.69 -1.21 11.23
CA ALA A 46 -1.60 -0.34 10.75
C ALA A 46 -1.49 -0.34 9.21
N ASP A 47 -2.00 -1.39 8.57
CA ASP A 47 -2.01 -1.58 7.13
C ASP A 47 -3.26 -1.04 6.43
N LEU A 48 -4.20 -0.42 7.17
CA LEU A 48 -5.41 0.17 6.61
C LEU A 48 -5.49 1.67 6.90
N GLU A 49 -5.97 2.43 5.92
CA GLU A 49 -6.24 3.86 6.05
C GLU A 49 -7.63 4.20 5.52
N LEU A 50 -8.45 4.89 6.32
CA LEU A 50 -9.73 5.43 5.85
C LEU A 50 -9.49 6.75 5.09
N ALA A 51 -9.18 6.65 3.81
CA ALA A 51 -8.87 7.81 2.96
C ALA A 51 -10.07 8.74 2.75
N LEU A 52 -11.28 8.19 2.62
CA LEU A 52 -12.50 9.00 2.49
C LEU A 52 -13.68 8.34 3.20
N PRO A 53 -14.18 8.91 4.32
CA PRO A 53 -15.43 8.48 4.91
C PRO A 53 -16.61 8.96 4.06
N GLY A 54 -17.64 8.14 3.95
CA GLY A 54 -18.91 8.54 3.33
C GLY A 54 -20.11 7.92 4.02
N THR A 55 -21.31 8.42 3.70
CA THR A 55 -22.55 7.98 4.37
C THR A 55 -22.89 6.53 4.05
N THR A 56 -22.63 6.06 2.83
CA THR A 56 -22.94 4.67 2.42
C THR A 56 -21.82 4.01 1.61
N ARG A 57 -20.77 4.78 1.29
CA ARG A 57 -19.59 4.32 0.57
C ARG A 57 -18.37 5.04 1.13
N SER A 58 -17.39 4.26 1.56
CA SER A 58 -16.12 4.77 2.06
C SER A 58 -14.97 4.21 1.25
N ILE A 59 -13.89 4.98 1.13
CA ILE A 59 -12.66 4.57 0.46
C ILE A 59 -11.64 4.22 1.53
N VAL A 60 -11.08 3.02 1.42
CA VAL A 60 -10.03 2.51 2.30
C VAL A 60 -8.82 2.13 1.48
N ILE A 61 -7.64 2.52 1.93
CA ILE A 61 -6.36 2.10 1.34
C ILE A 61 -5.78 0.99 2.20
N CYS A 62 -5.17 0.00 1.57
CA CYS A 62 -4.45 -1.07 2.23
C CYS A 62 -3.04 -1.18 1.65
N GLU A 63 -2.04 -1.17 2.52
CA GLU A 63 -0.64 -1.37 2.15
C GLU A 63 -0.13 -2.66 2.78
N SER A 64 0.36 -3.59 1.97
CA SER A 64 0.84 -4.88 2.47
C SER A 64 2.02 -5.41 1.67
N ALA A 65 2.93 -6.12 2.33
CA ALA A 65 4.02 -6.84 1.66
C ALA A 65 3.56 -8.13 0.97
N ASP A 66 2.28 -8.50 1.06
CA ASP A 66 1.73 -9.73 0.47
C ASP A 66 0.32 -9.52 -0.10
N ARG A 67 0.12 -9.90 -1.36
CA ARG A 67 -1.20 -9.92 -2.01
C ARG A 67 -2.22 -10.79 -1.26
N HIS A 68 -1.81 -11.89 -0.64
CA HIS A 68 -2.74 -12.73 0.12
C HIS A 68 -3.30 -12.00 1.34
N ALA A 69 -2.48 -11.17 1.99
CA ALA A 69 -2.94 -10.34 3.10
C ALA A 69 -3.96 -9.29 2.63
N VAL A 70 -3.80 -8.69 1.44
CA VAL A 70 -4.81 -7.80 0.85
C VAL A 70 -6.16 -8.51 0.67
N MET A 71 -6.15 -9.75 0.18
CA MET A 71 -7.40 -10.52 0.01
C MET A 71 -8.02 -10.93 1.34
N GLN A 72 -7.21 -11.27 2.34
CA GLN A 72 -7.69 -11.51 3.69
C GLN A 72 -8.38 -10.27 4.29
N ARG A 73 -7.84 -9.06 4.03
CA ARG A 73 -8.51 -7.82 4.43
C ARG A 73 -9.85 -7.62 3.76
N VAL A 74 -9.99 -8.01 2.50
CA VAL A 74 -11.29 -7.98 1.81
C VAL A 74 -12.30 -8.87 2.55
N ASP A 75 -11.92 -10.10 2.89
CA ASP A 75 -12.81 -11.04 3.61
C ASP A 75 -13.18 -10.52 5.00
N GLU A 76 -12.21 -9.99 5.75
CA GLU A 76 -12.43 -9.41 7.09
C GLU A 76 -13.36 -8.19 7.04
N LEU A 77 -13.15 -7.27 6.09
CA LEU A 77 -13.98 -6.08 5.92
C LEU A 77 -15.40 -6.45 5.47
N GLN A 78 -15.57 -7.47 4.62
CA GLN A 78 -16.89 -7.96 4.22
C GLN A 78 -17.68 -8.58 5.37
N ALA A 79 -17.00 -9.19 6.34
CA ALA A 79 -17.64 -9.80 7.50
C ALA A 79 -18.15 -8.79 8.54
N LEU A 80 -17.76 -7.52 8.42
CA LEU A 80 -18.16 -6.49 9.38
C LEU A 80 -19.67 -6.21 9.34
N PRO A 81 -20.35 -6.14 10.50
CA PRO A 81 -21.77 -5.83 10.56
C PRO A 81 -22.13 -4.52 9.85
N GLY A 82 -23.08 -4.59 8.91
CA GLY A 82 -23.53 -3.41 8.17
C GLY A 82 -22.69 -3.08 6.94
N VAL A 83 -21.58 -3.78 6.69
CA VAL A 83 -20.94 -3.79 5.37
C VAL A 83 -21.82 -4.60 4.41
N LEU A 84 -22.01 -4.04 3.22
CA LEU A 84 -22.86 -4.60 2.17
C LEU A 84 -22.02 -5.14 1.01
N ASN A 85 -20.87 -4.50 0.74
CA ASN A 85 -19.96 -4.90 -0.32
C ASN A 85 -18.57 -4.29 -0.09
N VAL A 86 -17.52 -4.97 -0.56
CA VAL A 86 -16.15 -4.46 -0.62
C VAL A 86 -15.64 -4.68 -2.04
N LEU A 87 -15.42 -3.59 -2.79
CA LEU A 87 -14.87 -3.64 -4.13
C LEU A 87 -13.39 -3.28 -4.09
N LEU A 88 -12.53 -4.20 -4.54
CA LEU A 88 -11.14 -3.88 -4.86
C LEU A 88 -11.09 -3.16 -6.21
N VAL A 89 -10.63 -1.90 -6.20
CA VAL A 89 -10.62 -1.04 -7.39
C VAL A 89 -9.28 -1.05 -8.10
N TYR A 90 -8.18 -1.08 -7.34
CA TYR A 90 -6.83 -0.99 -7.88
C TYR A 90 -5.88 -1.83 -7.03
N HIS A 91 -4.92 -2.49 -7.69
CA HIS A 91 -3.77 -3.11 -7.03
C HIS A 91 -2.52 -2.57 -7.73
N HIS A 92 -1.68 -1.85 -6.98
CA HIS A 92 -0.33 -1.53 -7.40
C HIS A 92 0.61 -2.54 -6.75
N ALA A 93 1.58 -3.06 -7.48
CA ALA A 93 2.67 -3.85 -6.93
C ALA A 93 3.97 -3.21 -7.41
N GLU A 94 4.70 -2.59 -6.49
CA GLU A 94 6.02 -2.04 -6.76
C GLU A 94 7.06 -2.69 -5.86
N PRO A 95 8.27 -2.98 -6.38
CA PRO A 95 9.37 -3.43 -5.55
C PRO A 95 9.71 -2.33 -4.54
N ALA A 96 9.86 -2.66 -3.26
CA ALA A 96 10.04 -1.69 -2.17
C ALA A 96 11.21 -0.69 -2.39
N GLN A 97 12.22 -1.05 -3.18
CA GLN A 97 13.31 -0.14 -3.56
C GLN A 97 12.86 1.06 -4.40
N ALA A 98 11.82 0.94 -5.23
CA ALA A 98 11.31 2.03 -6.05
C ALA A 98 10.59 3.11 -5.20
N LEU A 99 9.96 2.70 -4.10
CA LEU A 99 9.29 3.60 -3.15
C LEU A 99 10.26 4.35 -2.24
N ALA A 100 11.46 3.81 -2.04
CA ALA A 100 12.51 4.41 -1.22
C ALA A 100 13.33 5.49 -1.97
N GLU A 101 13.11 5.67 -3.27
CA GLU A 101 13.72 6.78 -4.01
C GLU A 101 13.08 8.10 -3.56
N PRO A 102 13.86 9.09 -3.08
CA PRO A 102 13.32 10.39 -2.73
C PRO A 102 12.69 11.01 -3.97
N LEU A 103 11.40 11.39 -3.86
CA LEU A 103 10.72 12.17 -4.89
C LEU A 103 11.59 13.39 -5.19
N SER A 104 12.16 13.44 -6.40
CA SER A 104 12.90 14.60 -6.85
C SER A 104 11.93 15.77 -6.87
N GLU A 105 11.98 16.61 -5.83
CA GLU A 105 11.30 17.89 -5.76
C GLU A 105 11.79 18.71 -6.95
N SER A 106 11.04 18.63 -8.05
CA SER A 106 11.28 19.49 -9.21
C SER A 106 10.99 20.90 -8.71
N SER A 107 12.05 21.65 -8.45
CA SER A 107 12.02 22.99 -7.89
C SER A 107 10.96 23.84 -8.60
N VAL A 108 9.83 24.07 -7.94
CA VAL A 108 8.90 25.11 -8.34
C VAL A 108 9.58 26.44 -8.01
N THR A 109 10.36 26.95 -8.96
CA THR A 109 10.90 28.30 -8.89
C THR A 109 9.72 29.27 -9.09
N CYS A 110 9.17 29.76 -7.98
CA CYS A 110 8.30 30.93 -8.01
C CYS A 110 9.14 32.15 -8.40
N ALA A 111 9.15 32.48 -9.68
CA ALA A 111 9.66 33.76 -10.16
C ALA A 111 8.70 34.87 -9.70
N ASN A 112 8.98 35.46 -8.54
CA ASN A 112 8.38 36.75 -8.15
C ASN A 112 9.00 37.85 -9.02
N GLY A 113 8.29 38.26 -10.07
CA GLY A 113 8.56 39.47 -10.84
C GLY A 113 7.62 40.58 -10.41
N ASP A 114 8.21 41.60 -9.80
CA ASP A 114 7.67 42.86 -9.27
C ASP A 114 6.77 43.63 -10.27
N PRO A 115 5.62 44.23 -9.85
CA PRO A 115 4.80 45.06 -10.72
C PRO A 115 5.27 46.53 -10.74
N PRO A 116 5.18 47.25 -11.88
CA PRO A 116 5.35 48.70 -11.93
C PRO A 116 4.15 49.49 -11.37
#